data_AF-A0A6N9B8I1-F1
#
_entry.id   AF-A0A6N9B8I1-F1
#
_cell.length_a   1.000
_cell.length_b   1.000
_cell.length_c   1.000
_cell.angle_alpha   90.00
_cell.angle_beta   90.00
_cell.angle_gamma   90.00
#
_symmetry.space_group_name_H-M   'P 1'
#
loop_
_entity.id
_entity.type
_entity.pdbx_description
1 polymer ?
#
loop_
_entity_poly.entity_id
_entity_poly.type
_entity_poly.pdbx_seq_one_letter_code
_entity_poly.pdbx_strand_id
1 'polypeptide(L)'
;MASLLWGKVYYHDLFVGFVREEPGDSILFNYDASYIEGGYPAIAHTLPVRSEPYISNYGLHPFFDNLVSEGWLEQLQSRLLGRRIVSRFELLLAFGFDCTGAVSIYDPKPSDLSKSMLDMSNPKELAVLTSRASLSGVQPKLAVIEENGIYRPTHMDELSTHIAKFPTPVHPDLVENEYLTSVAFKALLPKDEIVQLTIDEVVGLDEPALLIKRFDRNSEGRLHFEEYNQLLNRRSQTKYEGSYKDMAKFLLETNGCLPTQVYILYRRILAGLLMGNTDMHLKNFAMFHTKDGLRLTPSYDQIAASLYDYKTLALTIAGSKDHPIGDLKSRHLVLLGKEFGLSPAVINMATMDLAKNREATKDTINEAPFGAKKLRDKLIKLMDKRWNGTFNLIGKALSKKQ
;
A
#
# COMPACT_ATOMS: atom_id res chain seq x y z
N MET A 1 25.73 -27.39 12.50
CA MET A 1 24.33 -27.38 12.02
C MET A 1 23.90 -25.92 11.99
N ALA A 2 23.38 -25.44 10.85
CA ALA A 2 22.78 -24.11 10.81
C ALA A 2 21.61 -24.10 11.80
N SER A 3 21.53 -23.10 12.68
CA SER A 3 20.39 -22.94 13.55
C SER A 3 19.21 -22.45 12.72
N LEU A 4 18.09 -23.16 12.79
CA LEU A 4 16.83 -22.75 12.15
C LEU A 4 16.39 -21.38 12.69
N LEU A 5 15.87 -20.55 11.80
CA LEU A 5 15.41 -19.20 12.14
C LEU A 5 14.08 -19.25 12.88
N TRP A 6 13.87 -18.34 13.83
CA TRP A 6 12.59 -18.15 14.50
C TRP A 6 12.45 -16.75 15.07
N GLY A 7 11.21 -16.28 15.18
CA GLY A 7 10.85 -14.97 15.70
C GLY A 7 9.60 -15.02 16.58
N LYS A 8 9.50 -14.07 17.49
CA LYS A 8 8.27 -13.84 18.28
C LYS A 8 7.36 -12.89 17.52
N VAL A 9 6.08 -13.24 17.41
CA VAL A 9 5.06 -12.40 16.79
C VAL A 9 4.31 -11.67 17.89
N TYR A 10 4.14 -10.36 17.72
CA TYR A 10 3.33 -9.51 18.58
C TYR A 10 2.22 -8.86 17.78
N TYR A 11 1.06 -8.69 18.41
CA TYR A 11 -0.07 -7.93 17.89
C TYR A 11 -0.41 -6.83 18.87
N HIS A 12 -0.20 -5.59 18.45
CA HIS A 12 0.11 -4.51 19.38
C HIS A 12 1.25 -4.99 20.30
N ASP A 13 1.08 -4.89 21.62
CA ASP A 13 2.10 -5.29 22.59
C ASP A 13 1.83 -6.68 23.19
N LEU A 14 0.84 -7.40 22.65
CA LEU A 14 0.48 -8.74 23.08
C LEU A 14 1.32 -9.79 22.36
N PHE A 15 1.91 -10.72 23.12
CA PHE A 15 2.61 -11.86 22.55
C PHE A 15 1.60 -12.83 21.91
N VAL A 16 1.74 -13.04 20.60
CA VAL A 16 0.80 -13.84 19.80
C VAL A 16 1.27 -15.28 19.69
N GLY A 17 2.57 -15.48 19.53
CA GLY A 17 3.16 -16.79 19.29
C GLY A 17 4.46 -16.71 18.49
N PHE A 18 4.76 -17.77 17.76
CA PHE A 18 6.05 -17.94 17.09
C PHE A 18 5.89 -18.16 15.59
N VAL A 19 6.76 -17.53 14.82
CA VAL A 19 7.04 -17.89 13.43
C VAL A 19 8.42 -18.55 13.38
N ARG A 20 8.55 -19.72 12.76
CA ARG A 20 9.81 -20.47 12.74
C ARG A 20 10.00 -21.28 11.48
N GLU A 21 11.25 -21.44 11.10
CA GLU A 21 11.69 -22.31 10.02
C GLU A 21 11.79 -23.75 10.54
N GLU A 22 11.37 -24.70 9.70
CA GLU A 22 11.55 -26.14 9.91
C GLU A 22 12.42 -26.70 8.77
N PRO A 23 13.03 -27.89 8.94
CA PRO A 23 13.83 -28.51 7.87
C PRO A 23 13.05 -28.61 6.54
N GLY A 24 13.70 -28.25 5.44
CA GLY A 24 13.09 -28.28 4.09
C GLY A 24 12.37 -26.99 3.68
N ASP A 25 12.83 -25.83 4.18
CA ASP A 25 12.39 -24.47 3.81
C ASP A 25 10.91 -24.14 4.12
N SER A 26 10.26 -24.98 4.92
CA SER A 26 8.90 -24.72 5.40
C SER A 26 8.94 -23.76 6.58
N ILE A 27 7.98 -22.84 6.63
CA ILE A 27 7.83 -21.88 7.73
C ILE A 27 6.49 -22.12 8.40
N LEU A 28 6.53 -22.24 9.72
CA LEU A 28 5.38 -22.47 10.57
C LEU A 28 5.07 -21.22 11.37
N PHE A 29 3.78 -20.93 11.51
CA PHE A 29 3.28 -19.96 12.48
C PHE A 29 2.30 -20.65 13.44
N ASN A 30 2.53 -20.45 14.73
CA ASN A 30 1.70 -20.99 15.79
C ASN A 30 1.28 -19.87 16.72
N TYR A 31 -0.03 -19.78 16.99
CA TYR A 31 -0.53 -19.03 18.13
C TYR A 31 -0.09 -19.70 19.43
N ASP A 32 0.30 -18.89 20.41
CA ASP A 32 0.61 -19.35 21.76
C ASP A 32 -0.66 -19.72 22.51
N ALA A 33 -0.59 -20.71 23.39
CA ALA A 33 -1.72 -21.14 24.21
C ALA A 33 -2.32 -19.98 25.02
N SER A 34 -1.47 -19.09 25.57
CA SER A 34 -1.94 -17.93 26.33
C SER A 34 -2.72 -16.93 25.48
N TYR A 35 -2.39 -16.81 24.19
CA TYR A 35 -3.12 -15.93 23.27
C TYR A 35 -4.50 -16.50 22.93
N ILE A 36 -4.57 -17.82 22.74
CA ILE A 36 -5.82 -18.55 22.47
C ILE A 36 -6.74 -18.51 23.69
N GLU A 37 -6.22 -18.84 24.88
CA GLU A 37 -6.95 -18.83 26.15
C GLU A 37 -7.46 -17.43 26.52
N GLY A 38 -6.70 -16.39 26.16
CA GLY A 38 -7.11 -15.00 26.35
C GLY A 38 -8.26 -14.54 25.44
N GLY A 39 -8.64 -15.34 24.43
CA GLY A 39 -9.72 -14.98 23.50
C GLY A 39 -9.42 -13.77 22.62
N TYR A 40 -8.14 -13.51 22.35
CA TYR A 40 -7.70 -12.37 21.54
C TYR A 40 -8.01 -12.58 20.05
N PRO A 41 -8.16 -11.49 19.26
CA PRO A 41 -8.52 -11.58 17.84
C PRO A 41 -7.38 -12.14 16.97
N ALA A 42 -7.73 -12.61 15.77
CA ALA A 42 -6.74 -13.02 14.77
C ALA A 42 -5.88 -11.84 14.30
N ILE A 43 -4.60 -12.10 13.98
CA ILE A 43 -3.68 -11.09 13.46
C ILE A 43 -3.79 -10.87 11.94
N ALA A 44 -4.59 -11.70 11.27
CA ALA A 44 -4.81 -11.65 9.84
C ALA A 44 -6.09 -12.40 9.49
N HIS A 45 -6.78 -11.97 8.43
CA HIS A 45 -7.94 -12.65 7.88
C HIS A 45 -7.63 -14.11 7.49
N THR A 46 -6.42 -14.34 6.97
CA THR A 46 -5.95 -15.65 6.50
C THR A 46 -5.35 -16.52 7.62
N LEU A 47 -5.23 -16.00 8.84
CA LEU A 47 -4.69 -16.69 10.00
C LEU A 47 -5.68 -16.68 11.18
N PRO A 48 -6.89 -17.26 11.07
CA PRO A 48 -7.81 -17.34 12.21
C PRO A 48 -7.15 -18.00 13.45
N VAL A 49 -7.55 -17.59 14.65
CA VAL A 49 -6.96 -18.12 15.89
C VAL A 49 -7.30 -19.60 16.04
N ARG A 50 -6.28 -20.45 16.19
CA ARG A 50 -6.39 -21.90 16.40
C ARG A 50 -5.12 -22.49 17.03
N SER A 51 -5.22 -23.68 17.60
CA SER A 51 -4.10 -24.45 18.17
C SER A 51 -3.16 -25.02 17.11
N GLU A 52 -3.68 -25.43 15.95
CA GLU A 52 -2.90 -26.10 14.92
C GLU A 52 -1.99 -25.11 14.17
N PRO A 53 -0.74 -25.50 13.86
CA PRO A 53 0.17 -24.66 13.09
C PRO A 53 -0.41 -24.26 11.73
N TYR A 54 -0.09 -23.05 11.30
CA TYR A 54 -0.13 -22.65 9.90
C TYR A 54 1.19 -23.06 9.26
N ILE A 55 1.13 -23.94 8.26
CA ILE A 55 2.33 -24.45 7.57
C ILE A 55 2.37 -23.84 6.17
N SER A 56 3.45 -23.13 5.87
CA SER A 56 3.79 -22.67 4.53
C SER A 56 4.96 -23.47 4.01
N ASN A 57 4.72 -24.33 3.02
CA ASN A 57 5.72 -25.28 2.51
C ASN A 57 6.88 -24.62 1.75
N TYR A 58 6.75 -23.36 1.36
CA TYR A 58 7.75 -22.67 0.53
C TYR A 58 7.93 -21.23 1.01
N GLY A 59 8.76 -21.01 2.03
CA GLY A 59 8.99 -19.68 2.60
C GLY A 59 7.81 -19.14 3.40
N LEU A 60 7.78 -17.82 3.61
CA LEU A 60 6.83 -17.17 4.52
C LEU A 60 5.37 -17.38 4.08
N HIS A 61 4.48 -17.53 5.07
CA HIS A 61 3.04 -17.44 4.80
C HIS A 61 2.73 -16.06 4.15
N PRO A 62 1.81 -15.99 3.17
CA PRO A 62 1.51 -14.75 2.44
C PRO A 62 1.30 -13.51 3.32
N PHE A 63 0.64 -13.66 4.47
CA PHE A 63 0.51 -12.58 5.46
C PHE A 63 1.86 -11.95 5.84
N PHE A 64 2.81 -12.76 6.33
CA PHE A 64 4.14 -12.30 6.75
C PHE A 64 5.00 -11.88 5.56
N ASP A 65 4.89 -12.59 4.44
CA ASP A 65 5.64 -12.29 3.22
C ASP A 65 5.40 -10.87 2.70
N ASN A 66 4.17 -10.37 2.84
CA ASN A 66 3.79 -9.01 2.42
C ASN A 66 4.25 -7.91 3.38
N LEU A 67 4.62 -8.24 4.62
CA LEU A 67 5.19 -7.30 5.58
C LEU A 67 6.66 -6.99 5.30
N VAL A 68 7.35 -7.86 4.54
CA VAL A 68 8.74 -7.67 4.17
C VAL A 68 8.87 -6.54 3.14
N SER A 69 9.90 -5.72 3.31
CA SER A 69 10.24 -4.63 2.41
C SER A 69 10.42 -5.09 0.96
N GLU A 70 10.33 -4.14 0.03
CA GLU A 70 10.54 -4.39 -1.40
C GLU A 70 11.49 -3.35 -2.01
N GLY A 71 12.04 -3.68 -3.18
CA GLY A 71 12.74 -2.73 -4.05
C GLY A 71 13.98 -2.11 -3.41
N TRP A 72 14.07 -0.78 -3.41
CA TRP A 72 15.25 -0.07 -2.91
C TRP A 72 15.55 -0.39 -1.44
N LEU A 73 14.53 -0.43 -0.58
CA LEU A 73 14.71 -0.68 0.84
C LEU A 73 15.16 -2.12 1.10
N GLU A 74 14.54 -3.10 0.43
CA GLU A 74 14.93 -4.52 0.51
C GLU A 74 16.39 -4.74 0.08
N GLN A 75 16.83 -4.12 -1.02
CA GLN A 75 18.21 -4.24 -1.50
C GLN A 75 19.22 -3.67 -0.51
N LEU A 76 18.90 -2.54 0.11
CA LEU A 76 19.75 -1.91 1.11
C LEU A 76 19.78 -2.72 2.42
N GLN A 77 18.64 -3.20 2.90
CA GLN A 77 18.52 -4.08 4.07
C GLN A 77 19.25 -5.40 3.86
N SER A 78 19.22 -5.96 2.65
CA SER A 78 19.98 -7.17 2.32
C SER A 78 21.49 -6.94 2.40
N ARG A 79 21.98 -5.78 1.92
CA ARG A 79 23.40 -5.40 2.06
C ARG A 79 23.82 -5.23 3.52
N LEU A 80 22.95 -4.65 4.35
CA LEU A 80 23.18 -4.48 5.78
C LEU A 80 23.37 -5.81 6.52
N LEU A 81 22.69 -6.87 6.09
CA LEU A 81 22.87 -8.20 6.68
C LEU A 81 24.18 -8.87 6.25
N GLY A 82 24.92 -8.30 5.29
CA GLY A 82 26.28 -8.73 4.93
C GLY A 82 26.37 -10.12 4.30
N ARG A 83 25.25 -10.73 3.90
CA ARG A 83 25.18 -12.07 3.31
C ARG A 83 24.93 -12.00 1.81
N ARG A 84 25.49 -12.96 1.07
CA ARG A 84 25.35 -13.03 -0.40
C ARG A 84 23.92 -13.33 -0.86
N ILE A 85 23.18 -14.12 -0.08
CA ILE A 85 21.77 -14.44 -0.29
C ILE A 85 21.12 -14.24 1.07
N VAL A 86 20.10 -13.37 1.12
CA VAL A 86 19.30 -13.10 2.30
C VAL A 86 17.88 -13.57 1.99
N SER A 87 17.35 -14.45 2.83
CA SER A 87 15.96 -14.88 2.72
C SER A 87 15.00 -13.78 3.19
N ARG A 88 13.77 -13.83 2.69
CA ARG A 88 12.70 -12.92 3.15
C ARG A 88 12.41 -13.08 4.65
N PHE A 89 12.64 -14.26 5.21
CA PHE A 89 12.47 -14.47 6.65
C PHE A 89 13.58 -13.78 7.46
N GLU A 90 14.83 -13.82 7.01
CA GLU A 90 15.92 -13.04 7.64
C GLU A 90 15.65 -11.53 7.60
N LEU A 91 15.17 -11.01 6.46
CA LEU A 91 14.76 -9.60 6.37
C LEU A 91 13.64 -9.27 7.35
N LEU A 92 12.62 -10.14 7.46
CA LEU A 92 11.52 -9.94 8.39
C LEU A 92 11.97 -9.97 9.84
N LEU A 93 12.88 -10.88 10.22
CA LEU A 93 13.43 -10.93 11.57
C LEU A 93 14.24 -9.66 11.88
N ALA A 94 15.06 -9.21 10.93
CA ALA A 94 15.93 -8.06 11.13
C ALA A 94 15.19 -6.72 11.14
N PHE A 95 14.10 -6.56 10.40
CA PHE A 95 13.41 -5.27 10.19
C PHE A 95 11.91 -5.30 10.47
N GLY A 96 11.39 -6.38 11.08
CA GLY A 96 9.97 -6.56 11.34
C GLY A 96 9.46 -5.88 12.61
N PHE A 97 10.26 -5.06 13.28
CA PHE A 97 9.83 -4.36 14.49
C PHE A 97 8.74 -3.32 14.17
N ASP A 98 8.97 -2.48 13.16
CA ASP A 98 8.01 -1.48 12.68
C ASP A 98 7.47 -1.85 11.28
N CYS A 99 6.49 -2.75 11.25
CA CYS A 99 5.74 -3.12 10.05
C CYS A 99 4.50 -2.25 9.81
N THR A 100 3.88 -2.40 8.65
CA THR A 100 2.51 -1.92 8.40
C THR A 100 1.49 -2.63 9.30
N GLY A 101 0.48 -1.89 9.74
CA GLY A 101 -0.53 -2.39 10.67
C GLY A 101 0.00 -2.49 12.10
N ALA A 102 -0.53 -3.45 12.87
CA ALA A 102 -0.25 -3.61 14.29
C ALA A 102 0.55 -4.87 14.63
N VAL A 103 1.09 -5.58 13.64
CA VAL A 103 1.95 -6.75 13.88
C VAL A 103 3.42 -6.33 13.94
N SER A 104 4.16 -6.92 14.87
CA SER A 104 5.63 -6.82 14.93
C SER A 104 6.25 -8.21 15.04
N ILE A 105 7.44 -8.34 14.47
CA ILE A 105 8.28 -9.54 14.54
C ILE A 105 9.54 -9.17 15.31
N TYR A 106 9.80 -9.91 16.38
CA TYR A 106 10.97 -9.73 17.22
C TYR A 106 11.93 -10.90 17.03
N ASP A 107 13.15 -10.60 16.60
CA ASP A 107 14.24 -11.55 16.51
C ASP A 107 14.84 -11.82 17.91
N PRO A 108 14.74 -13.05 18.44
CA PRO A 108 15.35 -13.41 19.73
C PRO A 108 16.88 -13.43 19.69
N LYS A 109 17.49 -13.42 18.51
CA LYS A 109 18.95 -13.35 18.30
C LYS A 109 19.24 -12.36 17.17
N PRO A 110 19.04 -11.03 17.42
CA PRO A 110 19.18 -10.01 16.40
C PRO A 110 20.48 -10.14 15.61
N SER A 111 20.37 -10.13 14.29
CA SER A 111 21.54 -10.14 13.42
C SER A 111 22.35 -8.85 13.57
N ASP A 112 23.68 -8.97 13.66
CA ASP A 112 24.59 -7.83 13.59
C ASP A 112 24.51 -7.21 12.19
N LEU A 113 24.16 -5.92 12.11
CA LEU A 113 24.16 -5.19 10.85
C LEU A 113 25.57 -4.73 10.50
N SER A 114 26.06 -5.14 9.33
CA SER A 114 27.36 -4.73 8.82
C SER A 114 27.27 -3.41 8.04
N LYS A 115 28.15 -2.47 8.38
CA LYS A 115 28.32 -1.21 7.66
C LYS A 115 29.25 -1.33 6.44
N SER A 116 29.94 -2.47 6.28
CA SER A 116 31.01 -2.63 5.28
C SER A 116 30.53 -2.52 3.83
N MET A 117 29.24 -2.72 3.60
CA MET A 117 28.61 -2.72 2.26
C MET A 117 27.76 -1.47 1.99
N LEU A 118 27.76 -0.51 2.92
CA LEU A 118 27.04 0.76 2.77
C LEU A 118 27.94 1.86 2.22
N ASP A 119 27.33 2.75 1.45
CA ASP A 119 27.94 4.04 1.17
C ASP A 119 27.77 4.95 2.40
N MET A 120 28.82 5.05 3.20
CA MET A 120 28.84 5.89 4.41
C MET A 120 28.74 7.39 4.11
N SER A 121 28.88 7.81 2.85
CA SER A 121 28.65 9.20 2.42
C SER A 121 27.19 9.48 2.08
N ASN A 122 26.33 8.45 1.97
CA ASN A 122 24.93 8.59 1.63
C ASN A 122 24.05 8.62 2.90
N PRO A 123 23.46 9.77 3.26
CA PRO A 123 22.70 9.89 4.50
C PRO A 123 21.44 9.02 4.54
N LYS A 124 20.82 8.72 3.39
CA LYS A 124 19.67 7.81 3.32
C LYS A 124 20.07 6.37 3.64
N GLU A 125 21.24 5.93 3.21
CA GLU A 125 21.73 4.59 3.56
C GLU A 125 22.03 4.48 5.05
N LEU A 126 22.62 5.54 5.64
CA LEU A 126 22.87 5.62 7.08
C LEU A 126 21.58 5.61 7.90
N ALA A 127 20.52 6.28 7.44
CA ALA A 127 19.22 6.29 8.11
C ALA A 127 18.58 4.89 8.20
N VAL A 128 18.76 4.03 7.19
CA VAL A 128 18.22 2.66 7.22
C VAL A 128 18.93 1.78 8.24
N LEU A 129 20.22 2.01 8.50
CA LEU A 129 20.99 1.24 9.48
C LEU A 129 20.40 1.36 10.90
N THR A 130 19.92 2.54 11.26
CA THR A 130 19.35 2.80 12.60
C THR A 130 17.89 2.43 12.70
N SER A 131 17.17 2.33 11.59
CA SER A 131 15.76 1.94 11.56
C SER A 131 15.60 0.43 11.56
N ARG A 132 14.51 -0.05 12.19
CA ARG A 132 14.06 -1.44 12.13
C ARG A 132 12.67 -1.54 11.51
N ALA A 133 12.39 -0.65 10.56
CA ALA A 133 11.12 -0.61 9.85
C ALA A 133 11.16 -1.44 8.56
N SER A 134 10.04 -2.10 8.28
CA SER A 134 9.82 -2.83 7.04
C SER A 134 8.68 -2.17 6.28
N LEU A 135 9.01 -1.54 5.16
CA LEU A 135 8.08 -0.82 4.30
C LEU A 135 8.12 -1.39 2.88
N SER A 136 6.97 -1.79 2.37
CA SER A 136 6.83 -2.31 1.00
C SER A 136 6.87 -1.19 -0.05
N GLY A 137 7.12 -1.55 -1.31
CA GLY A 137 7.09 -0.65 -2.48
C GLY A 137 8.47 -0.33 -3.04
N VAL A 138 8.55 -0.05 -4.35
CA VAL A 138 9.83 -0.01 -5.08
C VAL A 138 10.58 1.33 -4.96
N GLN A 139 9.86 2.41 -4.69
CA GLN A 139 10.41 3.76 -4.56
C GLN A 139 11.26 3.88 -3.28
N PRO A 140 12.41 4.59 -3.32
CA PRO A 140 13.19 4.88 -2.13
C PRO A 140 12.33 5.55 -1.05
N LYS A 141 12.39 4.99 0.17
CA LYS A 141 11.59 5.45 1.31
C LYS A 141 12.24 5.15 2.64
N LEU A 142 11.89 5.95 3.64
CA LEU A 142 12.34 5.83 5.02
C LEU A 142 11.17 5.95 5.98
N ALA A 143 11.25 5.23 7.09
CA ALA A 143 10.38 5.39 8.23
C ALA A 143 10.90 6.56 9.09
N VAL A 144 10.06 7.57 9.30
CA VAL A 144 10.42 8.81 9.98
C VAL A 144 9.45 9.12 11.11
N ILE A 145 9.91 9.90 12.09
CA ILE A 145 9.11 10.44 13.19
C ILE A 145 8.98 11.95 12.98
N GLU A 146 7.78 12.44 13.24
CA GLU A 146 7.46 13.86 13.33
C GLU A 146 7.33 14.25 14.80
N GLU A 147 8.08 15.27 15.20
CA GLU A 147 8.07 15.87 16.53
C GLU A 147 8.08 17.40 16.38
N ASN A 148 6.97 18.05 16.77
CA ASN A 148 6.83 19.51 16.73
C ASN A 148 7.08 20.13 15.33
N GLY A 149 6.64 19.45 14.27
CA GLY A 149 6.83 19.86 12.88
C GLY A 149 8.19 19.50 12.29
N ILE A 150 9.07 18.83 13.03
CA ILE A 150 10.39 18.39 12.57
C ILE A 150 10.36 16.90 12.26
N TYR A 151 10.86 16.51 11.08
CA TYR A 151 10.91 15.12 10.65
C TYR A 151 12.33 14.56 10.75
N ARG A 152 12.49 13.39 11.38
CA ARG A 152 13.78 12.69 11.50
C ARG A 152 13.64 11.19 11.21
N PRO A 153 14.70 10.51 10.72
CA PRO A 153 14.72 9.05 10.64
C PRO A 153 14.45 8.38 11.99
N THR A 154 13.79 7.23 11.95
CA THR A 154 13.58 6.36 13.12
C THR A 154 14.86 5.69 13.60
N HIS A 155 14.93 5.45 14.91
CA HIS A 155 15.92 4.57 15.55
C HIS A 155 15.34 3.18 15.88
N MET A 156 16.18 2.28 16.40
CA MET A 156 15.90 0.83 16.44
C MET A 156 14.64 0.45 17.24
N ASP A 157 14.35 1.20 18.29
CA ASP A 157 13.26 0.92 19.23
C ASP A 157 12.11 1.92 19.12
N GLU A 158 12.06 2.68 18.03
CA GLU A 158 11.02 3.68 17.80
C GLU A 158 10.05 3.25 16.70
N LEU A 159 8.77 3.58 16.87
CA LEU A 159 7.76 3.38 15.85
C LEU A 159 7.63 4.66 15.02
N SER A 160 7.72 4.53 13.69
CA SER A 160 7.52 5.67 12.79
C SER A 160 6.09 6.20 12.85
N THR A 161 5.96 7.51 12.71
CA THR A 161 4.67 8.20 12.55
C THR A 161 4.39 8.56 11.08
N HIS A 162 5.44 8.61 10.25
CA HIS A 162 5.36 9.01 8.85
C HIS A 162 6.25 8.11 7.97
N ILE A 163 5.95 8.09 6.67
CA ILE A 163 6.78 7.51 5.62
C ILE A 163 7.30 8.67 4.77
N ALA A 164 8.62 8.80 4.66
CA ALA A 164 9.28 9.74 3.76
C ALA A 164 9.61 9.04 2.45
N LYS A 165 9.09 9.52 1.33
CA LYS A 165 9.38 9.02 -0.02
C LYS A 165 10.25 10.02 -0.79
N PHE A 166 11.20 9.51 -1.54
CA PHE A 166 12.17 10.31 -2.27
C PHE A 166 11.99 10.15 -3.78
N PRO A 167 12.35 11.18 -4.58
CA PRO A 167 12.39 11.03 -6.02
C PRO A 167 13.45 10.01 -6.44
N THR A 168 13.41 9.65 -7.73
CA THR A 168 14.45 8.82 -8.34
C THR A 168 15.18 9.64 -9.39
N PRO A 169 16.44 9.32 -9.75
CA PRO A 169 17.13 10.02 -10.83
C PRO A 169 16.37 9.98 -12.16
N VAL A 170 15.58 8.93 -12.39
CA VAL A 170 14.76 8.75 -13.61
C VAL A 170 13.51 9.63 -13.58
N HIS A 171 12.93 9.86 -12.39
CA HIS A 171 11.71 10.63 -12.18
C HIS A 171 11.93 11.66 -11.06
N PRO A 172 12.51 12.84 -11.38
CA PRO A 172 12.81 13.87 -10.39
C PRO A 172 11.55 14.57 -9.85
N ASP A 173 10.45 14.59 -10.63
CA ASP A 173 9.17 15.21 -10.26
C ASP A 173 8.19 14.21 -9.62
N LEU A 174 8.68 13.04 -9.20
CA LEU A 174 7.87 11.91 -8.74
C LEU A 174 7.09 12.24 -7.47
N VAL A 175 7.75 12.89 -6.51
CA VAL A 175 7.16 13.26 -5.21
C VAL A 175 6.08 14.32 -5.37
N GLU A 176 6.28 15.31 -6.26
CA GLU A 176 5.27 16.30 -6.59
C GLU A 176 4.12 15.72 -7.41
N ASN A 177 4.38 14.75 -8.28
CA ASN A 177 3.33 14.06 -9.02
C ASN A 177 2.42 13.28 -8.06
N GLU A 178 2.99 12.53 -7.13
CA GLU A 178 2.22 11.83 -6.10
C GLU A 178 1.47 12.82 -5.19
N TYR A 179 2.10 13.93 -4.79
CA TYR A 179 1.43 14.99 -4.03
C TYR A 179 0.20 15.53 -4.77
N LEU A 180 0.41 16.02 -6.00
CA LEU A 180 -0.63 16.64 -6.82
C LEU A 180 -1.74 15.66 -7.16
N THR A 181 -1.40 14.41 -7.48
CA THR A 181 -2.39 13.37 -7.79
C THR A 181 -3.20 13.02 -6.55
N SER A 182 -2.60 12.97 -5.37
CA SER A 182 -3.30 12.70 -4.11
C SER A 182 -4.28 13.83 -3.74
N VAL A 183 -3.87 15.10 -3.80
CA VAL A 183 -4.79 16.22 -3.51
C VAL A 183 -5.91 16.31 -4.55
N ALA A 184 -5.62 16.02 -5.82
CA ALA A 184 -6.63 15.93 -6.87
C ALA A 184 -7.62 14.78 -6.62
N PHE A 185 -7.13 13.62 -6.18
CA PHE A 185 -7.95 12.47 -5.83
C PHE A 185 -8.92 12.82 -4.69
N LYS A 186 -8.45 13.53 -3.65
CA LYS A 186 -9.31 14.04 -2.57
C LYS A 186 -10.35 15.04 -3.06
N ALA A 187 -9.99 15.93 -3.97
CA ALA A 187 -10.94 16.88 -4.56
C ALA A 187 -12.02 16.16 -5.40
N LEU A 188 -11.66 15.10 -6.14
CA LEU A 188 -12.61 14.26 -6.87
C LEU A 188 -13.55 13.48 -5.94
N LEU A 189 -13.06 13.04 -4.79
CA LEU A 189 -13.77 12.23 -3.81
C LEU A 189 -13.79 12.90 -2.42
N PRO A 190 -14.49 14.05 -2.24
CA PRO A 190 -14.39 14.86 -1.03
C PRO A 190 -14.87 14.14 0.24
N LYS A 191 -15.79 13.17 0.09
CA LYS A 191 -16.31 12.33 1.18
C LYS A 191 -15.42 11.14 1.51
N ASP A 192 -14.41 10.85 0.71
CA ASP A 192 -13.50 9.73 0.93
C ASP A 192 -12.30 10.17 1.77
N GLU A 193 -11.68 9.23 2.47
CA GLU A 193 -10.47 9.48 3.24
C GLU A 193 -9.23 9.24 2.38
N ILE A 194 -8.24 10.11 2.53
CA ILE A 194 -6.91 9.99 1.93
C ILE A 194 -5.88 10.25 3.03
N VAL A 195 -4.70 9.68 2.89
CA VAL A 195 -3.56 10.01 3.75
C VAL A 195 -3.30 11.51 3.78
N GLN A 196 -2.83 12.00 4.93
CA GLN A 196 -2.29 13.36 5.02
C GLN A 196 -0.86 13.31 4.47
N LEU A 197 -0.53 14.28 3.62
CA LEU A 197 0.77 14.34 2.96
C LEU A 197 1.24 15.78 2.77
N THR A 198 2.54 15.99 2.88
CA THR A 198 3.23 17.27 2.61
C THR A 198 4.60 16.98 1.98
N ILE A 199 5.25 17.99 1.43
CA ILE A 199 6.65 17.91 1.02
C ILE A 199 7.45 18.81 1.94
N ASP A 200 8.45 18.24 2.61
CA ASP A 200 9.30 18.96 3.56
C ASP A 200 10.66 18.28 3.70
N GLU A 201 11.56 18.91 4.46
CA GLU A 201 12.89 18.39 4.77
C GLU A 201 12.85 17.31 5.85
N VAL A 202 13.80 16.37 5.77
CA VAL A 202 14.05 15.37 6.82
C VAL A 202 15.45 15.64 7.36
N VAL A 203 15.57 15.78 8.68
CA VAL A 203 16.83 16.09 9.37
C VAL A 203 17.91 15.10 8.97
N GLY A 204 19.04 15.65 8.52
CA GLY A 204 20.22 14.88 8.11
C GLY A 204 20.15 14.32 6.69
N LEU A 205 19.13 14.65 5.88
CA LEU A 205 19.06 14.31 4.47
C LEU A 205 19.18 15.57 3.60
N ASP A 206 19.77 15.42 2.41
CA ASP A 206 20.14 16.54 1.53
C ASP A 206 19.06 16.90 0.49
N GLU A 207 17.88 16.27 0.56
CA GLU A 207 16.77 16.52 -0.37
C GLU A 207 15.41 16.41 0.34
N PRO A 208 14.40 17.18 -0.11
CA PRO A 208 13.06 17.09 0.44
C PRO A 208 12.40 15.76 0.10
N ALA A 209 11.46 15.34 0.95
CA ALA A 209 10.70 14.12 0.78
C ALA A 209 9.20 14.39 0.71
N LEU A 210 8.46 13.52 0.03
CA LEU A 210 7.03 13.42 0.26
C LEU A 210 6.80 12.69 1.59
N LEU A 211 6.31 13.43 2.57
CA LEU A 211 6.03 12.96 3.92
C LEU A 211 4.57 12.56 4.01
N ILE A 212 4.32 11.28 4.29
CA ILE A 212 3.00 10.69 4.36
C ILE A 212 2.73 10.26 5.79
N LYS A 213 1.71 10.84 6.42
CA LYS A 213 1.28 10.43 7.76
C LYS A 213 0.72 9.02 7.70
N ARG A 214 1.25 8.15 8.56
CA ARG A 214 0.80 6.78 8.69
C ARG A 214 -0.61 6.75 9.27
N PHE A 215 -1.58 6.27 8.48
CA PHE A 215 -2.95 6.10 8.95
C PHE A 215 -3.11 4.93 9.93
N ASP A 216 -2.10 4.08 10.03
CA ASP A 216 -2.05 2.94 10.94
C ASP A 216 -1.36 3.26 12.27
N ARG A 217 -1.21 4.55 12.57
CA ARG A 217 -0.60 5.09 13.79
C ARG A 217 -1.48 6.22 14.33
N ASN A 218 -1.80 6.19 15.61
CA ASN A 218 -2.48 7.28 16.30
C ASN A 218 -1.96 7.42 17.74
N SER A 219 -2.52 8.34 18.52
CA SER A 219 -2.15 8.56 19.92
C SER A 219 -2.46 7.37 20.84
N GLU A 220 -3.33 6.45 20.41
CA GLU A 220 -3.72 5.25 21.15
C GLU A 220 -2.88 4.03 20.75
N GLY A 221 -1.99 4.18 19.77
CA GLY A 221 -1.05 3.16 19.31
C GLY A 221 -1.20 2.81 17.83
N ARG A 222 -1.13 1.52 17.53
CA ARG A 222 -1.15 0.99 16.15
C ARG A 222 -2.56 0.60 15.76
N LEU A 223 -2.98 0.92 14.54
CA LEU A 223 -4.25 0.44 13.97
C LEU A 223 -3.97 -0.68 12.98
N HIS A 224 -4.61 -1.83 13.15
CA HIS A 224 -4.37 -2.96 12.27
C HIS A 224 -5.13 -2.85 10.96
N PHE A 225 -4.43 -3.11 9.86
CA PHE A 225 -4.98 -3.25 8.54
C PHE A 225 -4.25 -4.35 7.78
N GLU A 226 -4.90 -4.84 6.72
CA GLU A 226 -4.29 -5.74 5.74
C GLU A 226 -4.49 -5.16 4.32
N GLU A 227 -3.46 -5.27 3.50
CA GLU A 227 -3.57 -4.99 2.07
C GLU A 227 -4.35 -6.11 1.35
N TYR A 228 -4.96 -5.83 0.20
CA TYR A 228 -5.72 -6.86 -0.54
C TYR A 228 -4.86 -8.04 -0.96
N ASN A 229 -3.56 -7.84 -1.15
CA ASN A 229 -2.65 -8.95 -1.43
C ASN A 229 -2.59 -9.95 -0.26
N GLN A 230 -2.62 -9.46 0.99
CA GLN A 230 -2.70 -10.30 2.19
C GLN A 230 -4.09 -10.93 2.34
N LEU A 231 -5.16 -10.13 2.19
CA LEU A 231 -6.55 -10.59 2.30
C LEU A 231 -6.89 -11.70 1.31
N LEU A 232 -6.33 -11.63 0.10
CA LEU A 232 -6.50 -12.63 -0.96
C LEU A 232 -5.51 -13.80 -0.85
N ASN A 233 -4.74 -13.89 0.24
CA ASN A 233 -3.74 -14.92 0.50
C ASN A 233 -2.65 -15.06 -0.60
N ARG A 234 -2.15 -13.93 -1.10
CA ARG A 234 -1.17 -13.85 -2.19
C ARG A 234 0.20 -13.40 -1.70
N ARG A 235 1.26 -13.91 -2.31
CA ARG A 235 2.64 -13.53 -1.99
C ARG A 235 2.93 -12.11 -2.48
N SER A 236 3.89 -11.43 -1.85
CA SER A 236 4.25 -10.04 -2.19
C SER A 236 4.59 -9.87 -3.66
N GLN A 237 5.36 -10.83 -4.22
CA GLN A 237 5.79 -10.81 -5.62
C GLN A 237 4.64 -10.88 -6.64
N THR A 238 3.46 -11.39 -6.25
CA THR A 238 2.30 -11.56 -7.14
C THR A 238 1.32 -10.38 -7.06
N LYS A 239 1.75 -9.21 -6.56
CA LYS A 239 0.89 -8.03 -6.38
C LYS A 239 0.20 -7.52 -7.66
N TYR A 240 0.79 -7.79 -8.82
CA TYR A 240 0.25 -7.49 -10.16
C TYR A 240 -0.57 -8.63 -10.76
N GLU A 241 -0.46 -9.84 -10.20
CA GLU A 241 -1.25 -10.97 -10.64
C GLU A 241 -2.60 -10.85 -9.95
N GLY A 242 -3.63 -10.40 -10.67
CA GLY A 242 -4.98 -10.26 -10.13
C GLY A 242 -5.89 -9.37 -10.97
N SER A 243 -7.10 -9.18 -10.47
CA SER A 243 -8.11 -8.32 -11.09
C SER A 243 -8.77 -7.40 -10.07
N TYR A 244 -9.28 -6.25 -10.53
CA TYR A 244 -10.13 -5.41 -9.69
C TYR A 244 -11.40 -6.14 -9.24
N LYS A 245 -11.88 -7.10 -10.04
CA LYS A 245 -13.01 -7.98 -9.71
C LYS A 245 -12.71 -8.89 -8.51
N ASP A 246 -11.46 -9.34 -8.34
CA ASP A 246 -11.08 -10.17 -7.19
C ASP A 246 -11.33 -9.43 -5.87
N MET A 247 -11.00 -8.13 -5.83
CA MET A 247 -11.26 -7.29 -4.65
C MET A 247 -12.75 -7.08 -4.39
N ALA A 248 -13.54 -6.85 -5.45
CA ALA A 248 -14.99 -6.72 -5.31
C ALA A 248 -15.64 -8.03 -4.84
N LYS A 249 -15.19 -9.18 -5.38
CA LYS A 249 -15.65 -10.51 -4.96
C LYS A 249 -15.35 -10.74 -3.48
N PHE A 250 -14.14 -10.42 -3.03
CA PHE A 250 -13.76 -10.52 -1.62
C PHE A 250 -14.72 -9.72 -0.72
N LEU A 251 -15.01 -8.46 -1.07
CA LEU A 251 -15.94 -7.62 -0.31
C LEU A 251 -17.37 -8.16 -0.27
N LEU A 252 -17.83 -8.77 -1.37
CA LEU A 252 -19.19 -9.29 -1.48
C LEU A 252 -19.39 -10.63 -0.77
N GLU A 253 -18.33 -11.43 -0.65
CA GLU A 253 -18.38 -12.79 -0.10
C GLU A 253 -17.87 -12.89 1.35
N THR A 254 -17.21 -11.85 1.87
CA THR A 254 -16.64 -11.86 3.22
C THR A 254 -17.60 -11.25 4.23
N ASN A 255 -17.93 -12.03 5.27
CA ASN A 255 -18.74 -11.55 6.40
C ASN A 255 -18.07 -10.35 7.10
N GLY A 256 -18.88 -9.35 7.49
CA GLY A 256 -18.39 -8.13 8.14
C GLY A 256 -17.94 -7.04 7.16
N CYS A 257 -17.92 -7.30 5.85
CA CYS A 257 -17.78 -6.27 4.83
C CYS A 257 -19.14 -5.65 4.48
N LEU A 258 -19.29 -4.34 4.63
CA LEU A 258 -20.52 -3.66 4.21
C LEU A 258 -20.57 -3.55 2.67
N PRO A 259 -21.74 -3.74 2.03
CA PRO A 259 -21.89 -3.55 0.59
C PRO A 259 -21.47 -2.15 0.09
N THR A 260 -21.53 -1.13 0.95
CA THR A 260 -21.07 0.23 0.65
C THR A 260 -19.57 0.30 0.36
N GLN A 261 -18.75 -0.62 0.91
CA GLN A 261 -17.32 -0.69 0.63
C GLN A 261 -17.04 -0.98 -0.85
N VAL A 262 -17.89 -1.78 -1.50
CA VAL A 262 -17.76 -2.09 -2.94
C VAL A 262 -17.96 -0.84 -3.78
N TYR A 263 -18.92 0.01 -3.42
CA TYR A 263 -19.16 1.28 -4.09
C TYR A 263 -18.00 2.27 -3.90
N ILE A 264 -17.45 2.35 -2.69
CA ILE A 264 -16.27 3.19 -2.40
C ILE A 264 -15.07 2.71 -3.22
N LEU A 265 -14.77 1.40 -3.21
CA LEU A 265 -13.68 0.83 -4.00
C LEU A 265 -13.83 1.12 -5.50
N TYR A 266 -15.03 0.95 -6.04
CA TYR A 266 -15.31 1.27 -7.45
C TYR A 266 -15.01 2.74 -7.77
N ARG A 267 -15.45 3.67 -6.91
CA ARG A 267 -15.18 5.11 -7.09
C ARG A 267 -13.70 5.44 -7.01
N ARG A 268 -12.96 4.81 -6.09
CA ARG A 268 -11.50 4.97 -5.98
C ARG A 268 -10.79 4.54 -7.26
N ILE A 269 -11.16 3.37 -7.80
CA ILE A 269 -10.61 2.88 -9.07
C ILE A 269 -10.96 3.84 -10.22
N LEU A 270 -12.21 4.32 -10.31
CA LEU A 270 -12.59 5.31 -11.32
C LEU A 270 -11.79 6.61 -11.21
N ALA A 271 -11.61 7.14 -10.01
CA ALA A 271 -10.84 8.37 -9.77
C ALA A 271 -9.35 8.18 -10.13
N GLY A 272 -8.75 7.06 -9.71
CA GLY A 272 -7.36 6.74 -10.07
C GLY A 272 -7.18 6.60 -11.58
N LEU A 273 -8.08 5.88 -12.27
CA LEU A 273 -8.06 5.77 -13.73
C LEU A 273 -8.26 7.12 -14.43
N LEU A 274 -9.12 8.00 -13.90
CA LEU A 274 -9.34 9.35 -14.42
C LEU A 274 -8.10 10.22 -14.28
N MET A 275 -7.36 10.10 -13.17
CA MET A 275 -6.08 10.77 -12.94
C MET A 275 -4.91 10.09 -13.67
N GLY A 276 -5.14 8.96 -14.32
CA GLY A 276 -4.12 8.23 -15.05
C GLY A 276 -3.14 7.45 -14.18
N ASN A 277 -3.60 6.99 -13.02
CA ASN A 277 -2.89 6.03 -12.19
C ASN A 277 -2.96 4.64 -12.83
N THR A 278 -1.82 4.15 -13.31
CA THR A 278 -1.67 2.82 -13.90
C THR A 278 -1.10 1.80 -12.93
N ASP A 279 -0.58 2.22 -11.78
CA ASP A 279 0.14 1.36 -10.84
C ASP A 279 -0.75 0.89 -9.67
N MET A 280 -2.08 0.99 -9.80
CA MET A 280 -3.05 0.54 -8.79
C MET A 280 -3.10 -0.99 -8.68
N HIS A 281 -2.11 -1.60 -8.02
CA HIS A 281 -2.00 -3.03 -7.75
C HIS A 281 -2.62 -3.41 -6.39
N LEU A 282 -2.67 -4.72 -6.07
CA LEU A 282 -3.37 -5.22 -4.87
C LEU A 282 -2.82 -4.66 -3.54
N LYS A 283 -1.54 -4.23 -3.49
CA LYS A 283 -0.94 -3.61 -2.29
C LYS A 283 -1.30 -2.12 -2.09
N ASN A 284 -1.92 -1.43 -3.06
CA ASN A 284 -2.37 -0.04 -2.87
C ASN A 284 -3.82 0.07 -2.39
N PHE A 285 -4.44 -1.07 -2.07
CA PHE A 285 -5.76 -1.13 -1.47
C PHE A 285 -5.64 -1.93 -0.19
N ALA A 286 -6.24 -1.42 0.88
CA ALA A 286 -6.19 -2.05 2.19
C ALA A 286 -7.50 -1.90 2.95
N MET A 287 -7.69 -2.76 3.95
CA MET A 287 -8.81 -2.71 4.87
C MET A 287 -8.35 -2.76 6.32
N PHE A 288 -8.87 -1.85 7.14
CA PHE A 288 -8.79 -1.92 8.58
C PHE A 288 -9.58 -3.09 9.14
N HIS A 289 -9.05 -3.68 10.20
CA HIS A 289 -9.80 -4.53 11.12
C HIS A 289 -10.50 -3.64 12.14
N THR A 290 -11.83 -3.54 12.06
CA THR A 290 -12.64 -2.80 13.02
C THR A 290 -13.54 -3.74 13.79
N LYS A 291 -14.08 -3.28 14.92
CA LYS A 291 -15.09 -4.02 15.69
C LYS A 291 -16.34 -4.40 14.87
N ASP A 292 -16.63 -3.63 13.81
CA ASP A 292 -17.79 -3.83 12.95
C ASP A 292 -17.44 -4.58 11.64
N GLY A 293 -16.24 -5.15 11.57
CA GLY A 293 -15.70 -5.87 10.41
C GLY A 293 -14.73 -5.04 9.57
N LEU A 294 -14.44 -5.49 8.35
CA LEU A 294 -13.43 -4.86 7.50
C LEU A 294 -13.94 -3.57 6.88
N ARG A 295 -13.12 -2.51 6.90
CA ARG A 295 -13.41 -1.20 6.29
C ARG A 295 -12.22 -0.74 5.46
N LEU A 296 -12.44 -0.18 4.27
CA LEU A 296 -11.36 0.40 3.48
C LEU A 296 -10.58 1.45 4.29
N THR A 297 -9.26 1.40 4.25
CA THR A 297 -8.38 2.42 4.83
C THR A 297 -8.50 3.73 4.05
N PRO A 298 -7.91 4.85 4.51
CA PRO A 298 -7.63 5.98 3.64
C PRO A 298 -6.89 5.53 2.37
N SER A 299 -7.17 6.19 1.25
CA SER A 299 -6.40 5.96 0.02
C SER A 299 -4.96 6.48 0.19
N TYR A 300 -4.00 5.77 -0.41
CA TYR A 300 -2.57 6.12 -0.43
C TYR A 300 -1.98 5.76 -1.79
N ASP A 301 -0.71 6.11 -2.03
CA ASP A 301 0.02 5.82 -3.28
C ASP A 301 -0.73 6.28 -4.55
N GLN A 302 -1.33 7.47 -4.50
CA GLN A 302 -2.03 8.04 -5.65
C GLN A 302 -1.04 8.76 -6.55
N ILE A 303 -0.73 8.17 -7.70
CA ILE A 303 0.26 8.70 -8.64
C ILE A 303 -0.23 8.60 -10.08
N ALA A 304 -0.12 9.68 -10.86
CA ALA A 304 -0.39 9.65 -12.29
C ALA A 304 0.78 9.02 -13.06
N ALA A 305 1.03 7.72 -12.83
CA ALA A 305 2.14 6.99 -13.43
C ALA A 305 2.12 7.01 -14.97
N SER A 306 0.94 7.17 -15.59
CA SER A 306 0.82 7.35 -17.04
C SER A 306 1.35 8.68 -17.59
N LEU A 307 1.87 9.58 -16.76
CA LEU A 307 2.71 10.70 -17.22
C LEU A 307 4.13 10.26 -17.62
N TYR A 308 4.59 9.11 -17.11
CA TYR A 308 5.85 8.46 -17.45
C TYR A 308 5.60 7.27 -18.40
N ASP A 309 6.57 6.38 -18.59
CA ASP A 309 6.46 5.27 -19.56
C ASP A 309 5.60 4.08 -19.07
N TYR A 310 4.93 4.22 -17.93
CA TYR A 310 4.00 3.23 -17.39
C TYR A 310 2.60 3.44 -17.99
N LYS A 311 2.32 2.81 -19.13
CA LYS A 311 1.04 2.97 -19.87
C LYS A 311 0.07 1.79 -19.71
N THR A 312 0.46 0.74 -19.00
CA THR A 312 -0.33 -0.48 -18.84
C THR A 312 -0.90 -0.55 -17.43
N LEU A 313 -2.17 -0.93 -17.29
CA LEU A 313 -2.81 -1.09 -15.99
C LEU A 313 -2.20 -2.26 -15.20
N ALA A 314 -1.98 -2.02 -13.91
CA ALA A 314 -1.40 -2.98 -12.99
C ALA A 314 -2.25 -4.25 -12.78
N LEU A 315 -3.58 -4.15 -12.84
CA LEU A 315 -4.50 -5.27 -12.65
C LEU A 315 -5.41 -5.46 -13.86
N THR A 316 -5.89 -6.70 -13.99
CA THR A 316 -6.92 -7.04 -14.99
C THR A 316 -8.18 -6.23 -14.74
N ILE A 317 -8.70 -5.58 -15.78
CA ILE A 317 -9.94 -4.81 -15.75
C ILE A 317 -10.94 -5.40 -16.76
N ALA A 318 -12.15 -5.73 -16.30
CA ALA A 318 -13.23 -6.17 -17.19
C ALA A 318 -12.81 -7.33 -18.14
N GLY A 319 -12.03 -8.28 -17.61
CA GLY A 319 -11.48 -9.43 -18.34
C GLY A 319 -10.26 -9.14 -19.22
N SER A 320 -9.78 -7.89 -19.31
CA SER A 320 -8.59 -7.52 -20.08
C SER A 320 -7.36 -7.42 -19.18
N LYS A 321 -6.43 -8.37 -19.33
CA LYS A 321 -5.09 -8.31 -18.73
C LYS A 321 -4.20 -7.35 -19.53
N ASP A 322 -3.19 -6.77 -18.87
CA ASP A 322 -2.16 -5.91 -19.48
C ASP A 322 -2.76 -4.80 -20.35
N HIS A 323 -3.90 -4.24 -19.91
CA HIS A 323 -4.67 -3.32 -20.74
C HIS A 323 -4.00 -1.93 -20.76
N PRO A 324 -3.68 -1.37 -21.95
CA PRO A 324 -3.17 -0.02 -22.04
C PRO A 324 -4.22 0.99 -21.58
N ILE A 325 -3.82 1.91 -20.72
CA ILE A 325 -4.73 2.90 -20.15
C ILE A 325 -5.28 3.87 -21.22
N GLY A 326 -4.61 3.99 -22.37
CA GLY A 326 -5.06 4.76 -23.53
C GLY A 326 -6.20 4.09 -24.30
N ASP A 327 -6.33 2.77 -24.17
CA ASP A 327 -7.34 1.96 -24.88
C ASP A 327 -8.62 1.73 -24.05
N LEU A 328 -8.65 2.28 -22.82
CA LEU A 328 -9.82 2.24 -21.95
C LEU A 328 -11.01 2.95 -22.58
N LYS A 329 -12.11 2.21 -22.71
CA LYS A 329 -13.40 2.69 -23.23
C LYS A 329 -14.45 2.66 -22.14
N SER A 330 -15.50 3.47 -22.27
CA SER A 330 -16.62 3.51 -21.31
C SER A 330 -17.23 2.14 -21.03
N ARG A 331 -17.28 1.26 -22.03
CA ARG A 331 -17.75 -0.13 -21.87
C ARG A 331 -16.93 -0.95 -20.86
N HIS A 332 -15.62 -0.71 -20.75
CA HIS A 332 -14.76 -1.41 -19.78
C HIS A 332 -15.10 -0.94 -18.35
N LEU A 333 -15.31 0.37 -18.17
CA LEU A 333 -15.69 0.95 -16.87
C LEU A 333 -17.11 0.53 -16.43
N VAL A 334 -18.04 0.39 -17.38
CA VAL A 334 -19.38 -0.18 -17.14
C VAL A 334 -19.29 -1.65 -16.78
N LEU A 335 -18.49 -2.44 -17.51
CA LEU A 335 -18.33 -3.86 -17.20
C LEU A 335 -17.67 -4.07 -15.84
N LEU A 336 -16.66 -3.28 -15.50
CA LEU A 336 -16.07 -3.25 -14.14
C LEU A 336 -17.15 -3.01 -13.08
N GLY A 337 -18.01 -2.00 -13.26
CA GLY A 337 -19.09 -1.72 -12.31
C GLY A 337 -20.07 -2.89 -12.16
N LYS A 338 -20.34 -3.63 -13.24
CA LYS A 338 -21.16 -4.85 -13.20
C LYS A 338 -20.46 -6.00 -12.49
N GLU A 339 -19.15 -6.16 -12.68
CA GLU A 339 -18.33 -7.14 -11.94
C GLU A 339 -18.31 -6.85 -10.43
N PHE A 340 -18.51 -5.58 -10.06
CA PHE A 340 -18.68 -5.12 -8.69
C PHE A 340 -20.12 -5.29 -8.18
N GLY A 341 -21.02 -5.90 -8.94
CA GLY A 341 -22.42 -6.07 -8.56
C GLY A 341 -23.23 -4.77 -8.53
N LEU A 342 -22.74 -3.68 -9.13
CA LEU A 342 -23.41 -2.39 -9.12
C LEU A 342 -24.46 -2.28 -10.23
N SER A 343 -25.60 -1.67 -9.90
CA SER A 343 -26.64 -1.38 -10.88
C SER A 343 -26.20 -0.27 -11.86
N PRO A 344 -26.77 -0.21 -13.08
CA PRO A 344 -26.50 0.88 -14.02
C PRO A 344 -26.68 2.28 -13.42
N ALA A 345 -27.69 2.46 -12.56
CA ALA A 345 -27.95 3.73 -11.89
C ALA A 345 -26.80 4.12 -10.95
N VAL A 346 -26.27 3.16 -10.17
CA VAL A 346 -25.16 3.39 -9.24
C VAL A 346 -23.85 3.67 -9.98
N ILE A 347 -23.60 2.98 -11.10
CA ILE A 347 -22.43 3.24 -11.98
C ILE A 347 -22.49 4.66 -12.54
N ASN A 348 -23.68 5.07 -13.03
CA ASN A 348 -23.86 6.43 -13.54
C ASN A 348 -23.68 7.48 -12.44
N MET A 349 -24.23 7.22 -11.24
CA MET A 349 -24.07 8.09 -10.07
C MET A 349 -22.60 8.29 -9.71
N ALA A 350 -21.81 7.22 -9.62
CA ALA A 350 -20.37 7.31 -9.36
C ALA A 350 -19.65 8.19 -10.39
N THR A 351 -20.04 8.09 -11.66
CA THR A 351 -19.46 8.90 -12.74
C THR A 351 -19.87 10.38 -12.63
N MET A 352 -21.15 10.66 -12.35
CA MET A 352 -21.65 12.03 -12.19
C MET A 352 -21.06 12.74 -10.98
N ASP A 353 -20.78 12.01 -9.90
CA ASP A 353 -20.07 12.54 -8.74
C ASP A 353 -18.67 13.03 -9.11
N LEU A 354 -17.92 12.24 -9.91
CA LEU A 354 -16.63 12.69 -10.44
C LEU A 354 -16.82 13.92 -11.33
N ALA A 355 -17.83 13.93 -12.21
CA ALA A 355 -18.11 15.07 -13.10
C ALA A 355 -18.26 16.38 -12.33
N LYS A 356 -19.05 16.34 -11.25
CA LYS A 356 -19.38 17.49 -10.41
C LYS A 356 -18.15 18.12 -9.77
N ASN A 357 -17.15 17.31 -9.42
CA ASN A 357 -15.98 17.76 -8.67
C ASN A 357 -14.78 18.13 -9.56
N ARG A 358 -14.89 18.01 -10.89
CA ARG A 358 -13.76 18.21 -11.80
C ARG A 358 -13.19 19.63 -11.80
N GLU A 359 -14.03 20.65 -11.82
CA GLU A 359 -13.54 22.04 -11.83
C GLU A 359 -12.84 22.36 -10.51
N ALA A 360 -13.45 22.02 -9.36
CA ALA A 360 -12.80 22.13 -8.06
C ALA A 360 -11.48 21.33 -7.98
N THR A 361 -11.37 20.21 -8.68
CA THR A 361 -10.13 19.43 -8.78
C THR A 361 -9.05 20.19 -9.55
N LYS A 362 -9.40 20.88 -10.65
CA LYS A 362 -8.45 21.72 -11.39
C LYS A 362 -7.97 22.89 -10.54
N ASP A 363 -8.88 23.54 -9.82
CA ASP A 363 -8.54 24.62 -8.90
C ASP A 363 -7.58 24.12 -7.81
N THR A 364 -7.88 22.97 -7.20
CA THR A 364 -6.99 22.31 -6.22
C THR A 364 -5.60 22.03 -6.78
N ILE A 365 -5.49 21.51 -8.01
CA ILE A 365 -4.18 21.26 -8.65
C ILE A 365 -3.43 22.58 -8.89
N ASN A 366 -4.13 23.63 -9.31
CA ASN A 366 -3.53 24.93 -9.62
C ASN A 366 -3.06 25.68 -8.36
N GLU A 367 -3.80 25.56 -7.26
CA GLU A 367 -3.55 26.24 -5.99
C GLU A 367 -2.62 25.46 -5.06
N ALA A 368 -2.34 24.19 -5.38
CA ALA A 368 -1.44 23.34 -4.60
C ALA A 368 -0.09 24.02 -4.31
N PRO A 369 0.46 23.87 -3.09
CA PRO A 369 1.72 24.51 -2.71
C PRO A 369 2.93 23.92 -3.44
N PHE A 370 2.86 22.67 -3.89
CA PHE A 370 3.97 21.95 -4.52
C PHE A 370 3.71 21.62 -5.99
N GLY A 371 4.80 21.27 -6.71
CA GLY A 371 4.77 20.86 -8.10
C GLY A 371 4.79 22.01 -9.10
N ALA A 372 5.66 21.91 -10.10
CA ALA A 372 5.82 22.94 -11.12
C ALA A 372 4.55 23.10 -11.99
N LYS A 373 4.31 24.32 -12.50
CA LYS A 373 3.18 24.62 -13.41
C LYS A 373 3.07 23.63 -14.58
N LYS A 374 4.19 23.25 -15.19
CA LYS A 374 4.22 22.27 -16.28
C LYS A 374 3.64 20.90 -15.89
N LEU A 375 3.86 20.46 -14.65
CA LEU A 375 3.32 19.20 -14.14
C LEU A 375 1.81 19.32 -13.85
N ARG A 376 1.38 20.42 -13.24
CA ARG A 376 -0.04 20.77 -13.02
C ARG A 376 -0.83 20.76 -14.34
N ASP A 377 -0.30 21.44 -15.36
CA ASP A 377 -0.91 21.52 -16.70
C ASP A 377 -1.02 20.13 -17.35
N LYS A 378 0.01 19.28 -17.19
CA LYS A 378 -0.01 17.89 -17.69
C LYS A 378 -1.09 17.05 -17.01
N LEU A 379 -1.22 17.14 -15.68
CA LEU A 379 -2.23 16.41 -14.92
C LEU A 379 -3.65 16.83 -15.32
N ILE A 380 -3.93 18.13 -15.40
CA ILE A 380 -5.22 18.67 -15.82
C ILE A 380 -5.56 18.21 -17.24
N LYS A 381 -4.61 18.33 -18.18
CA LYS A 381 -4.78 17.89 -19.56
C LYS A 381 -5.05 16.38 -19.65
N LEU A 382 -4.36 15.58 -18.85
CA LEU A 382 -4.56 14.14 -18.78
C LEU A 382 -5.97 13.79 -18.28
N MET A 383 -6.40 14.40 -17.18
CA MET A 383 -7.76 14.24 -16.63
C MET A 383 -8.82 14.61 -17.66
N ASP A 384 -8.70 15.78 -18.31
CA ASP A 384 -9.67 16.25 -19.29
C ASP A 384 -9.71 15.36 -20.54
N LYS A 385 -8.56 14.91 -21.04
CA LYS A 385 -8.48 13.97 -22.16
C LYS A 385 -9.24 12.68 -21.85
N ARG A 386 -9.04 12.11 -20.66
CA ARG A 386 -9.71 10.88 -20.22
C ARG A 386 -11.20 11.09 -19.99
N TRP A 387 -11.56 12.22 -19.40
CA TRP A 387 -12.95 12.58 -19.21
C TRP A 387 -13.69 12.59 -20.55
N ASN A 388 -13.15 13.33 -21.52
CA ASN A 388 -13.78 13.56 -22.81
C ASN A 388 -13.78 12.32 -23.72
N GLY A 389 -12.76 11.45 -23.61
CA GLY A 389 -12.63 10.26 -24.44
C GLY A 389 -13.31 9.01 -23.88
N THR A 390 -13.46 8.93 -22.55
CA THR A 390 -13.85 7.67 -21.88
C THR A 390 -14.98 7.86 -20.88
N PHE A 391 -14.85 8.78 -19.91
CA PHE A 391 -15.78 8.84 -18.77
C PHE A 391 -17.12 9.50 -19.11
N ASN A 392 -17.12 10.59 -19.88
CA ASN A 392 -18.36 11.26 -20.31
C ASN A 392 -19.28 10.35 -21.15
N LEU A 393 -18.74 9.26 -21.72
CA LEU A 393 -19.47 8.28 -22.53
C LEU A 393 -20.10 7.15 -21.69
N ILE A 394 -19.87 7.08 -20.38
CA ILE A 394 -20.40 6.01 -19.51
C ILE A 394 -21.94 6.02 -19.50
N GLY A 395 -22.57 7.18 -19.30
CA GLY A 395 -24.04 7.29 -19.30
C GLY A 395 -24.67 6.77 -20.61
N LYS A 396 -24.07 7.14 -21.76
CA LYS A 396 -24.50 6.63 -23.08
C LYS A 396 -24.23 5.14 -23.27
N ALA A 397 -23.17 4.60 -22.67
CA ALA A 397 -22.86 3.16 -22.74
C ALA A 397 -23.83 2.32 -21.89
N LEU A 398 -24.36 2.90 -20.80
CA LEU A 398 -25.37 2.26 -19.96
C LEU A 398 -26.74 2.19 -20.64
N SER A 399 -27.14 3.24 -21.39
CA SER A 399 -28.44 3.29 -22.07
C SER A 399 -28.54 2.39 -23.31
N LYS A 400 -27.41 2.04 -23.96
CA LYS A 400 -27.37 1.15 -25.14
C LYS A 400 -27.58 -0.34 -24.83
N LYS A 401 -27.66 -0.73 -23.55
CA LYS A 401 -27.77 -2.13 -23.11
C LYS A 401 -29.07 -2.41 -22.33
N GLN A 402 -30.07 -1.53 -22.43
CA GLN A 402 -31.44 -1.79 -21.98
C GLN A 402 -32.29 -2.29 -23.13
#